data_AF-A0A495LZB3-F1
#
_entry.id   AF-A0A495LZB3-F1
#
_cell.length_a   1.000
_cell.length_b   1.000
_cell.length_c   1.000
_cell.angle_alpha   90.00
_cell.angle_beta   90.00
_cell.angle_gamma   90.00
#
_symmetry.space_group_name_H-M   'P 1'
#
loop_
_entity.id
_entity.type
_entity.pdbx_description
1 polymer ?
#
loop_
_entity_poly.entity_id
_entity_poly.type
_entity_poly.pdbx_seq_one_letter_code
_entity_poly.pdbx_strand_id
1 'polypeptide(L)'
;MKAFRLALLLLVISSSRVLAQVPVTDLDFAILRCTKAFEAGTEDEIKACFPLSEQQELLLDISKSKTKVIRKSGPTKIIESDKKSALVLMTGTLIMGNSGDDTYYSGLYSGVYRFKYSEGKWTIAEKLPIDRKNRLYSHVLGASIDPASNSLAVSDTLRILTQESFGFLVALNHKAKITALQLDGKDADYLFGGGILWINTKSSAEQRLTLTYSLTVDKLEKDKESGYFDDTYGHVRNQFYWHPFFSFSSPNDQASFSIRLQIPSAYQLASSLPQQETIIGDYKIITAKTASPTFALSLYYDKKWKAYRYKKNDYQMEIFCDADFKPLPDNLHKNFLEVYDLLSEKFGSPRGRYLSIVQDRSNASNGWLNRSNDMIVAAKQGSDLIKDKPSPRAPFAHEVAHAWTTPIGPATNFLSEGWTSYAERYFLEKQYGDAIFATYLTSYKNQYFSGDYDTKASLWGDTANSGVSYYKGTWVFYMLEQLIGKEDFEKGLKSFMQSDEPMTIQHFMDKLTKTTGKKVQPFLEPWLKSKQVPHVKYALKDGALIISQEGDVLPFLLEVEFTLGDGTKTLGSFPIKDKQHRFKLSGAKFGGAKQAQLDPNNKLLIKIIE
;
A
#
# COMPACT_ATOMS: atom_id res chain seq x y z
N MET A 1 -41.59 -60.33 7.07
CA MET A 1 -40.76 -61.27 7.86
C MET A 1 -39.58 -61.70 7.01
N LYS A 2 -38.35 -61.49 7.51
CA LYS A 2 -37.09 -62.28 7.32
C LYS A 2 -36.74 -62.79 5.90
N ALA A 3 -35.52 -62.73 5.37
CA ALA A 3 -34.21 -62.37 5.88
C ALA A 3 -33.20 -62.35 4.70
N PHE A 4 -32.10 -61.63 4.92
CA PHE A 4 -30.83 -61.66 4.20
C PHE A 4 -30.33 -63.08 3.83
N ARG A 5 -29.66 -63.20 2.67
CA ARG A 5 -28.45 -64.03 2.54
C ARG A 5 -27.42 -63.43 1.57
N LEU A 6 -26.22 -63.33 2.12
CA LEU A 6 -24.89 -63.06 1.56
C LEU A 6 -24.54 -64.08 0.47
N ALA A 7 -23.87 -63.65 -0.61
CA ALA A 7 -23.06 -64.54 -1.45
C ALA A 7 -21.73 -63.85 -1.81
N LEU A 8 -20.69 -64.52 -1.34
CA LEU A 8 -19.25 -64.31 -1.53
C LEU A 8 -18.89 -64.37 -3.03
N LEU A 9 -18.10 -63.44 -3.56
CA LEU A 9 -17.42 -63.63 -4.84
C LEU A 9 -15.90 -63.52 -4.64
N LEU A 10 -15.25 -64.67 -4.78
CA LEU A 10 -13.80 -64.81 -4.85
C LEU A 10 -13.28 -64.34 -6.22
N LEU A 11 -12.08 -63.76 -6.16
CA LEU A 11 -11.11 -63.49 -7.22
C LEU A 11 -11.24 -64.34 -8.49
N VAL A 12 -11.21 -63.65 -9.65
CA VAL A 12 -10.33 -64.03 -10.77
C VAL A 12 -9.62 -62.77 -11.26
N ILE A 13 -8.30 -62.80 -11.15
CA ILE A 13 -7.35 -61.79 -11.66
C ILE A 13 -7.21 -62.00 -13.17
N SER A 14 -7.31 -60.95 -13.98
CA SER A 14 -6.38 -60.73 -15.11
C SER A 14 -6.65 -59.39 -15.80
N SER A 15 -5.70 -58.46 -15.64
CA SER A 15 -5.06 -57.66 -16.70
C SER A 15 -4.43 -56.42 -16.07
N SER A 16 -3.18 -56.62 -15.68
CA SER A 16 -2.24 -55.62 -15.20
C SER A 16 -1.96 -54.56 -16.27
N ARG A 17 -2.55 -53.37 -16.11
CA ARG A 17 -1.88 -52.13 -16.50
C ARG A 17 -1.10 -51.66 -15.28
N VAL A 18 0.23 -51.78 -15.36
CA VAL A 18 1.17 -51.24 -14.39
C VAL A 18 1.01 -49.72 -14.38
N LEU A 19 0.23 -49.20 -13.43
CA LEU A 19 0.44 -47.85 -12.92
C LEU A 19 1.77 -47.90 -12.18
N ALA A 20 2.82 -47.34 -12.78
CA ALA A 20 4.07 -47.13 -12.09
C ALA A 20 3.77 -46.26 -10.85
N GLN A 21 3.80 -46.85 -9.65
CA GLN A 21 3.84 -46.08 -8.42
C GLN A 21 5.16 -45.33 -8.41
N VAL A 22 5.09 -44.00 -8.54
CA VAL A 22 6.24 -43.12 -8.35
C VAL A 22 6.76 -43.35 -6.92
N PRO A 23 8.05 -43.65 -6.70
CA PRO A 23 8.58 -43.85 -5.36
C PRO A 23 8.45 -42.54 -4.56
N VAL A 24 7.76 -42.59 -3.42
CA VAL A 24 7.63 -41.46 -2.48
C VAL A 24 9.02 -41.17 -1.89
N THR A 25 9.54 -39.98 -2.09
CA THR A 25 10.84 -39.54 -1.57
C THR A 25 10.71 -38.96 -0.15
N ASP A 26 11.82 -38.85 0.60
CA ASP A 26 11.84 -38.13 1.89
C ASP A 26 11.36 -36.66 1.74
N LEU A 27 11.53 -36.07 0.56
CA LEU A 27 11.03 -34.73 0.25
C LEU A 27 9.50 -34.71 0.14
N ASP A 28 8.89 -35.70 -0.52
CA ASP A 28 7.43 -35.82 -0.61
C ASP A 28 6.80 -35.93 0.78
N PHE A 29 7.42 -36.72 1.68
CA PHE A 29 6.98 -36.79 3.08
C PHE A 29 7.12 -35.46 3.81
N ALA A 30 8.20 -34.71 3.58
CA ALA A 30 8.38 -33.39 4.18
C ALA A 30 7.32 -32.39 3.70
N ILE A 31 7.02 -32.38 2.40
CA ILE A 31 5.96 -31.54 1.81
C ILE A 31 4.61 -31.92 2.41
N LEU A 32 4.28 -33.22 2.45
CA LEU A 32 3.02 -33.71 3.02
C LEU A 32 2.86 -33.33 4.50
N ARG A 33 3.93 -33.43 5.30
CA ARG A 33 3.92 -32.98 6.69
C ARG A 33 3.63 -31.49 6.80
N CYS A 34 4.28 -30.65 6.00
CA CYS A 34 4.04 -29.21 6.00
C CYS A 34 2.59 -28.90 5.59
N THR A 35 2.08 -29.56 4.55
CA THR A 35 0.69 -29.38 4.09
C THR A 35 -0.33 -29.78 5.17
N LYS A 36 -0.10 -30.89 5.89
CA LYS A 36 -0.96 -31.29 7.01
C LYS A 36 -0.86 -30.34 8.20
N ALA A 37 0.36 -29.87 8.51
CA ALA A 37 0.58 -28.90 9.58
C ALA A 37 -0.13 -27.57 9.28
N PHE A 38 -0.12 -27.13 8.02
CA PHE A 38 -0.91 -25.97 7.58
C PHE A 38 -2.42 -26.20 7.77
N GLU A 39 -2.95 -27.34 7.36
CA GLU A 39 -4.39 -27.60 7.40
C GLU A 39 -4.91 -27.72 8.84
N ALA A 40 -4.26 -28.52 9.67
CA ALA A 40 -4.74 -28.85 11.02
C ALA A 40 -3.63 -29.15 12.05
N GLY A 41 -2.41 -28.66 11.83
CA GLY A 41 -1.29 -28.92 12.73
C GLY A 41 -1.46 -28.29 14.11
N THR A 42 -0.89 -28.96 15.10
CA THR A 42 -0.62 -28.44 16.45
C THR A 42 0.44 -27.33 16.40
N GLU A 43 0.58 -26.57 17.50
CA GLU A 43 1.61 -25.53 17.61
C GLU A 43 3.02 -26.07 17.36
N ASP A 44 3.36 -27.25 17.88
CA ASP A 44 4.66 -27.89 17.68
C ASP A 44 4.87 -28.33 16.23
N GLU A 45 3.84 -28.86 15.58
CA GLU A 45 3.91 -29.25 14.17
C GLU A 45 4.07 -28.03 13.25
N ILE A 46 3.38 -26.93 13.55
CA ILE A 46 3.53 -25.65 12.83
C ILE A 46 4.96 -25.14 12.97
N LYS A 47 5.49 -25.07 14.21
CA LYS A 47 6.87 -24.63 14.47
C LYS A 47 7.90 -25.51 13.76
N ALA A 48 7.67 -26.82 13.73
CA ALA A 48 8.57 -27.78 13.10
C ALA A 48 8.55 -27.75 11.57
N CYS A 49 7.41 -27.38 10.96
CA CYS A 49 7.24 -27.32 9.50
C CYS A 49 7.53 -25.94 8.91
N PHE A 50 7.25 -24.87 9.66
CA PHE A 50 7.39 -23.48 9.22
C PHE A 50 8.38 -22.74 10.12
N PRO A 51 9.69 -22.84 9.85
CA PRO A 51 10.72 -22.17 10.65
C PRO A 51 10.86 -20.67 10.34
N LEU A 52 10.17 -20.18 9.29
CA LEU A 52 10.17 -18.78 8.90
C LEU A 52 9.18 -18.00 9.77
N SER A 53 9.63 -16.89 10.37
CA SER A 53 8.84 -16.11 11.34
C SER A 53 7.49 -15.68 10.79
N GLU A 54 7.44 -15.13 9.56
CA GLU A 54 6.21 -14.63 8.95
C GLU A 54 5.12 -15.72 8.83
N GLN A 55 5.46 -16.88 8.27
CA GLN A 55 4.49 -17.98 8.13
C GLN A 55 4.15 -18.61 9.48
N GLN A 56 5.14 -18.71 10.39
CA GLN A 56 4.93 -19.29 11.71
C GLN A 56 3.98 -18.42 12.54
N GLU A 57 4.27 -17.13 12.66
CA GLU A 57 3.47 -16.15 13.40
C GLU A 57 2.05 -16.11 12.85
N LEU A 58 1.88 -16.00 11.53
CA LEU A 58 0.56 -16.06 10.88
C LEU A 58 -0.25 -17.29 11.31
N LEU A 59 0.33 -18.48 11.23
CA LEU A 59 -0.38 -19.72 11.54
C LEU A 59 -0.66 -19.88 13.03
N LEU A 60 0.25 -19.45 13.90
CA LEU A 60 0.06 -19.48 15.35
C LEU A 60 -0.98 -18.46 15.80
N ASP A 61 -0.98 -17.26 15.24
CA ASP A 61 -1.95 -16.21 15.54
C ASP A 61 -3.35 -16.62 15.08
N ILE A 62 -3.47 -17.21 13.89
CA ILE A 62 -4.73 -17.80 13.41
C ILE A 62 -5.22 -18.90 14.36
N SER A 63 -4.32 -19.77 14.85
CA SER A 63 -4.68 -20.87 15.75
C SER A 63 -5.15 -20.38 17.12
N LYS A 64 -4.72 -19.19 17.54
CA LYS A 64 -5.12 -18.53 18.79
C LYS A 64 -6.29 -17.57 18.62
N SER A 65 -6.63 -17.22 17.38
CA SER A 65 -7.66 -16.23 17.08
C SER A 65 -9.05 -16.72 17.48
N LYS A 66 -9.87 -15.79 17.96
CA LYS A 66 -11.31 -16.04 18.18
C LYS A 66 -12.10 -16.07 16.87
N THR A 67 -11.54 -15.52 15.80
CA THR A 67 -12.15 -15.55 14.46
C THR A 67 -11.93 -16.91 13.84
N LYS A 68 -13.02 -17.56 13.41
CA LYS A 68 -12.94 -18.88 12.78
C LYS A 68 -12.38 -18.76 11.35
N VAL A 69 -11.07 -18.96 11.22
CA VAL A 69 -10.39 -19.10 9.92
C VAL A 69 -10.28 -20.58 9.56
N ILE A 70 -10.72 -20.97 8.37
CA ILE A 70 -10.57 -22.34 7.88
C ILE A 70 -9.31 -22.39 6.99
N ARG A 71 -8.38 -23.30 7.31
CA ARG A 71 -7.18 -23.53 6.50
C ARG A 71 -7.41 -24.72 5.59
N LYS A 72 -7.35 -24.51 4.28
CA LYS A 72 -7.56 -25.56 3.28
C LYS A 72 -6.30 -25.75 2.45
N SER A 73 -5.68 -26.92 2.55
CA SER A 73 -4.52 -27.25 1.73
C SER A 73 -4.85 -27.20 0.23
N GLY A 74 -3.87 -26.74 -0.55
CA GLY A 74 -3.94 -26.67 -2.00
C GLY A 74 -2.96 -27.62 -2.69
N PRO A 75 -2.97 -27.67 -4.03
CA PRO A 75 -2.02 -28.45 -4.80
C PRO A 75 -0.57 -28.00 -4.53
N THR A 76 0.35 -28.95 -4.58
CA THR A 76 1.80 -28.73 -4.45
C THR A 76 2.53 -29.24 -5.69
N LYS A 77 3.69 -28.67 -6.01
CA LYS A 77 4.53 -29.11 -7.14
C LYS A 77 6.01 -28.95 -6.80
N ILE A 78 6.77 -30.02 -6.93
CA ILE A 78 8.24 -29.94 -6.94
C ILE A 78 8.63 -29.38 -8.31
N ILE A 79 9.17 -28.16 -8.33
CA ILE A 79 9.56 -27.45 -9.55
C ILE A 79 10.96 -27.89 -9.99
N GLU A 80 11.88 -27.95 -9.02
CA GLU A 80 13.27 -28.39 -9.20
C GLU A 80 13.68 -29.15 -7.93
N SER A 81 14.49 -30.20 -8.07
CA SER A 81 15.09 -30.88 -6.92
C SER A 81 16.44 -31.51 -7.27
N ASP A 82 17.34 -31.48 -6.30
CA ASP A 82 18.59 -32.23 -6.27
C ASP A 82 18.77 -32.92 -4.91
N LYS A 83 19.96 -33.47 -4.63
CA LYS A 83 20.24 -34.21 -3.39
C LYS A 83 20.24 -33.36 -2.11
N LYS A 84 20.34 -32.03 -2.22
CA LYS A 84 20.51 -31.09 -1.10
C LYS A 84 19.53 -29.92 -1.12
N SER A 85 18.90 -29.61 -2.25
CA SER A 85 17.95 -28.50 -2.37
C SER A 85 16.77 -28.87 -3.27
N ALA A 86 15.62 -28.27 -2.98
CA ALA A 86 14.46 -28.33 -3.86
C ALA A 86 13.71 -26.99 -3.86
N LEU A 87 13.08 -26.67 -4.98
CA LEU A 87 12.10 -25.61 -5.11
C LEU A 87 10.72 -26.24 -5.21
N VAL A 88 9.85 -25.89 -4.26
CA VAL A 88 8.53 -26.49 -4.14
C VAL A 88 7.49 -25.38 -4.11
N LEU A 89 6.56 -25.43 -5.05
CA LEU A 89 5.33 -24.66 -4.97
C LEU A 89 4.43 -25.31 -3.92
N MET A 90 4.08 -24.54 -2.90
CA MET A 90 3.07 -24.90 -1.92
C MET A 90 1.94 -23.90 -1.98
N THR A 91 0.70 -24.38 -2.05
CA THR A 91 -0.48 -23.53 -2.05
C THR A 91 -1.45 -23.95 -0.95
N GLY A 92 -2.23 -23.00 -0.46
CA GLY A 92 -3.25 -23.22 0.55
C GLY A 92 -4.10 -21.96 0.71
N THR A 93 -5.37 -22.16 1.07
CA THR A 93 -6.33 -21.08 1.25
C THR A 93 -6.65 -20.89 2.72
N LEU A 94 -6.50 -19.67 3.21
CA LEU A 94 -7.03 -19.18 4.48
C LEU A 94 -8.41 -18.57 4.21
N ILE A 95 -9.47 -19.23 4.67
CA ILE A 95 -10.85 -18.78 4.47
C ILE A 95 -11.30 -18.02 5.71
N MET A 96 -11.39 -16.70 5.58
CA MET A 96 -11.72 -15.72 6.62
C MET A 96 -13.12 -15.13 6.45
N GLY A 97 -13.69 -15.21 5.25
CA GLY A 97 -15.09 -14.84 4.99
C GLY A 97 -15.33 -14.16 3.66
N ASN A 98 -14.28 -13.61 3.04
CA ASN A 98 -14.36 -12.94 1.75
C ASN A 98 -13.14 -13.24 0.87
N SER A 99 -13.34 -13.19 -0.44
CA SER A 99 -12.33 -13.71 -1.34
C SER A 99 -11.09 -12.83 -1.52
N GLY A 100 -11.18 -11.53 -1.25
CA GLY A 100 -10.04 -10.60 -1.28
C GLY A 100 -9.05 -10.89 -0.15
N ASP A 101 -9.51 -10.85 1.10
CA ASP A 101 -8.72 -11.16 2.29
C ASP A 101 -8.24 -12.61 2.25
N ASP A 102 -9.12 -13.55 1.86
CA ASP A 102 -8.73 -14.94 1.68
C ASP A 102 -7.52 -15.04 0.74
N THR A 103 -7.53 -14.30 -0.38
CA THR A 103 -6.41 -14.29 -1.34
C THR A 103 -5.16 -13.63 -0.76
N TYR A 104 -5.30 -12.45 -0.14
CA TYR A 104 -4.17 -11.71 0.43
C TYR A 104 -3.43 -12.52 1.50
N TYR A 105 -4.14 -12.98 2.53
CA TYR A 105 -3.53 -13.72 3.63
C TYR A 105 -3.04 -15.10 3.17
N SER A 106 -3.74 -15.74 2.21
CA SER A 106 -3.24 -16.97 1.60
C SER A 106 -1.92 -16.76 0.89
N GLY A 107 -1.69 -15.58 0.29
CA GLY A 107 -0.42 -15.23 -0.35
C GLY A 107 0.77 -15.18 0.59
N LEU A 108 0.57 -15.01 1.91
CA LEU A 108 1.65 -15.10 2.90
C LEU A 108 2.16 -16.54 3.05
N TYR A 109 1.27 -17.53 2.92
CA TYR A 109 1.59 -18.96 2.95
C TYR A 109 1.84 -19.56 1.55
N SER A 110 1.10 -19.15 0.53
CA SER A 110 1.18 -19.72 -0.81
C SER A 110 2.37 -19.11 -1.55
N GLY A 111 3.15 -19.94 -2.23
CA GLY A 111 4.31 -19.51 -2.99
C GLY A 111 5.35 -20.61 -3.20
N VAL A 112 6.51 -20.19 -3.72
CA VAL A 112 7.64 -21.11 -3.92
C VAL A 112 8.56 -21.07 -2.71
N TYR A 113 8.80 -22.25 -2.14
CA TYR A 113 9.70 -22.45 -1.03
C TYR A 113 10.97 -23.15 -1.49
N ARG A 114 12.10 -22.71 -0.94
CA ARG A 114 13.32 -23.51 -1.01
C ARG A 114 13.37 -24.45 0.18
N PHE A 115 13.43 -25.74 -0.12
CA PHE A 115 13.77 -26.77 0.84
C PHE A 115 15.26 -27.06 0.79
N LYS A 116 15.86 -27.37 1.95
CA LYS A 116 17.22 -27.88 2.07
C LYS A 116 17.22 -29.20 2.81
N TYR A 117 18.08 -30.13 2.38
CA TYR A 117 18.33 -31.38 3.06
C TYR A 117 19.58 -31.27 3.92
N SER A 118 19.42 -31.44 5.22
CA SER A 118 20.50 -31.46 6.20
C SER A 118 20.15 -32.41 7.33
N GLU A 119 21.14 -33.13 7.86
CA GLU A 119 20.96 -34.00 9.04
C GLU A 119 19.81 -35.03 8.88
N GLY A 120 19.65 -35.58 7.68
CA GLY A 120 18.63 -36.59 7.40
C GLY A 120 17.21 -36.04 7.20
N LYS A 121 17.01 -34.72 7.19
CA LYS A 121 15.68 -34.09 7.09
C LYS A 121 15.65 -32.98 6.05
N TRP A 122 14.54 -32.90 5.33
CA TRP A 122 14.17 -31.74 4.51
C TRP A 122 13.44 -30.68 5.35
N THR A 123 13.91 -29.44 5.29
CA THR A 123 13.31 -28.29 5.96
C THR A 123 13.17 -27.10 5.03
N ILE A 124 12.17 -26.26 5.26
CA ILE A 124 12.02 -24.98 4.57
C ILE A 124 13.16 -24.06 5.01
N ALA A 125 13.89 -23.51 4.04
CA ALA A 125 14.99 -22.57 4.26
C ALA A 125 14.59 -21.12 3.97
N GLU A 126 13.75 -20.89 2.96
CA GLU A 126 13.24 -19.57 2.59
C GLU A 126 11.95 -19.70 1.77
N LYS A 127 11.13 -18.65 1.77
CA LYS A 127 10.08 -18.42 0.79
C LYS A 127 10.61 -17.41 -0.23
N LEU A 128 10.53 -17.73 -1.51
CA LEU A 128 11.04 -16.85 -2.56
C LEU A 128 10.03 -15.72 -2.85
N PRO A 129 10.49 -14.47 -3.07
CA PRO A 129 9.61 -13.39 -3.52
C PRO A 129 8.97 -13.73 -4.86
N ILE A 130 7.71 -13.32 -5.03
CA ILE A 130 6.89 -13.65 -6.21
C ILE A 130 7.47 -13.09 -7.52
N ASP A 131 8.17 -11.95 -7.43
CA ASP A 131 8.60 -11.11 -8.55
C ASP A 131 10.12 -10.94 -8.67
N ARG A 132 10.91 -11.62 -7.84
CA ARG A 132 12.35 -11.32 -7.59
C ARG A 132 13.17 -10.93 -8.83
N LYS A 133 13.11 -11.70 -9.92
CA LYS A 133 13.74 -11.36 -11.22
C LYS A 133 12.74 -11.26 -12.38
N ASN A 134 11.48 -11.66 -12.14
CA ASN A 134 10.47 -11.61 -13.17
C ASN A 134 9.93 -10.18 -13.30
N ARG A 135 9.42 -9.82 -14.48
CA ARG A 135 8.80 -8.51 -14.69
C ARG A 135 7.45 -8.65 -15.37
N LEU A 136 6.54 -7.76 -15.01
CA LEU A 136 5.24 -7.59 -15.63
C LEU A 136 5.17 -6.17 -16.21
N TYR A 137 5.16 -6.08 -17.53
CA TYR A 137 5.31 -4.78 -18.23
C TYR A 137 3.98 -4.14 -18.60
N SER A 138 2.99 -4.94 -18.98
CA SER A 138 1.72 -4.40 -19.46
C SER A 138 0.59 -5.41 -19.47
N HIS A 139 -0.63 -4.89 -19.41
CA HIS A 139 -1.88 -5.61 -19.61
C HIS A 139 -2.66 -5.04 -20.81
N VAL A 140 -3.24 -5.94 -21.60
CA VAL A 140 -4.33 -5.64 -22.53
C VAL A 140 -5.55 -6.40 -22.03
N LEU A 141 -6.39 -5.70 -21.27
CA LEU A 141 -7.38 -6.29 -20.38
C LEU A 141 -8.81 -6.01 -20.87
N GLY A 142 -9.55 -7.07 -21.17
CA GLY A 142 -10.98 -7.03 -21.45
C GLY A 142 -11.78 -7.58 -20.27
N ALA A 143 -12.84 -6.91 -19.85
CA ALA A 143 -13.73 -7.44 -18.81
C ALA A 143 -15.22 -7.17 -19.12
N SER A 144 -16.07 -8.15 -18.83
CA SER A 144 -17.53 -8.04 -18.88
C SER A 144 -18.09 -8.21 -17.48
N ILE A 145 -18.82 -7.20 -17.02
CA ILE A 145 -19.44 -7.10 -15.70
C ILE A 145 -20.93 -7.37 -15.85
N ASP A 146 -21.44 -8.38 -15.15
CA ASP A 146 -22.87 -8.66 -15.05
C ASP A 146 -23.30 -8.56 -13.57
N PRO A 147 -23.89 -7.41 -13.18
CA PRO A 147 -24.39 -7.21 -11.83
C PRO A 147 -25.44 -8.25 -11.40
N ALA A 148 -26.32 -8.69 -12.31
CA ALA A 148 -27.44 -9.58 -11.97
C ALA A 148 -26.96 -10.98 -11.54
N SER A 149 -25.92 -11.50 -12.19
CA SER A 149 -25.31 -12.79 -11.85
C SER A 149 -24.10 -12.67 -10.92
N ASN A 150 -23.68 -11.45 -10.57
CA ASN A 150 -22.43 -11.15 -9.86
C ASN A 150 -21.21 -11.69 -10.58
N SER A 151 -21.28 -11.77 -11.91
CA SER A 151 -20.23 -12.35 -12.71
C SER A 151 -19.30 -11.27 -13.24
N LEU A 152 -18.01 -11.59 -13.19
CA LEU A 152 -16.96 -10.84 -13.86
C LEU A 152 -16.20 -11.82 -14.76
N ALA A 153 -16.38 -11.68 -16.07
CA ALA A 153 -15.63 -12.45 -17.06
C ALA A 153 -14.47 -11.60 -17.60
N VAL A 154 -13.26 -12.16 -17.58
CA VAL A 154 -12.04 -11.41 -17.89
C VAL A 154 -11.21 -12.16 -18.93
N SER A 155 -10.65 -11.41 -19.87
CA SER A 155 -9.59 -11.84 -20.77
C SER A 155 -8.45 -10.83 -20.67
N ASP A 156 -7.24 -11.31 -20.39
CA ASP A 156 -6.07 -10.47 -20.23
C ASP A 156 -4.92 -10.99 -21.09
N THR A 157 -4.15 -10.08 -21.67
CA THR A 157 -2.89 -10.38 -22.33
C THR A 157 -1.78 -9.57 -21.67
N LEU A 158 -0.95 -10.29 -20.94
CA LEU A 158 0.19 -9.76 -20.20
C LEU A 158 1.44 -9.83 -21.07
N ARG A 159 2.27 -8.79 -21.00
CA ARG A 159 3.64 -8.81 -21.50
C ARG A 159 4.59 -9.00 -20.32
N ILE A 160 5.29 -10.13 -20.29
CA ILE A 160 6.07 -10.57 -19.13
C ILE A 160 7.53 -10.85 -19.53
N LEU A 161 8.44 -10.77 -18.56
CA LEU A 161 9.81 -11.27 -18.69
C LEU A 161 10.08 -12.31 -17.60
N THR A 162 10.57 -13.47 -18.01
CA THR A 162 10.78 -14.63 -17.13
C THR A 162 12.27 -14.92 -16.99
N GLN A 163 12.83 -14.58 -15.82
CA GLN A 163 14.26 -14.76 -15.51
C GLN A 163 14.50 -15.66 -14.30
N GLU A 164 13.43 -16.08 -13.63
CA GLU A 164 13.50 -17.04 -12.54
C GLU A 164 13.59 -18.47 -13.05
N SER A 165 14.38 -19.29 -12.33
CA SER A 165 14.45 -20.72 -12.63
C SER A 165 13.16 -21.44 -12.26
N PHE A 166 12.35 -20.88 -11.36
CA PHE A 166 11.13 -21.53 -10.87
C PHE A 166 9.88 -21.18 -11.66
N GLY A 167 9.95 -20.45 -12.77
CA GLY A 167 8.76 -20.05 -13.54
C GLY A 167 8.27 -18.64 -13.23
N PHE A 168 7.01 -18.38 -13.59
CA PHE A 168 6.34 -17.08 -13.39
C PHE A 168 5.18 -17.23 -12.40
N LEU A 169 5.07 -16.33 -11.44
CA LEU A 169 4.01 -16.34 -10.44
C LEU A 169 3.26 -15.00 -10.45
N VAL A 170 1.95 -15.03 -10.34
CA VAL A 170 1.11 -13.86 -10.09
C VAL A 170 0.04 -14.19 -9.06
N ALA A 171 -0.33 -13.19 -8.27
CA ALA A 171 -1.50 -13.26 -7.42
C ALA A 171 -2.76 -13.05 -8.28
N LEU A 172 -3.79 -13.85 -8.01
CA LEU A 172 -5.11 -13.76 -8.63
C LEU A 172 -6.13 -14.28 -7.61
N ASN A 173 -7.31 -13.67 -7.54
CA ASN A 173 -8.34 -14.07 -6.58
C ASN A 173 -8.53 -15.59 -6.58
N HIS A 174 -8.43 -16.23 -5.41
CA HIS A 174 -8.43 -17.68 -5.29
C HIS A 174 -9.72 -18.37 -5.83
N LYS A 175 -10.81 -17.61 -6.00
CA LYS A 175 -12.06 -18.08 -6.62
C LYS A 175 -12.06 -17.99 -8.15
N ALA A 176 -11.01 -17.47 -8.78
CA ALA A 176 -10.91 -17.37 -10.23
C ALA A 176 -11.02 -18.75 -10.89
N LYS A 177 -11.89 -18.85 -11.89
CA LYS A 177 -12.06 -20.05 -12.71
C LYS A 177 -11.37 -19.83 -14.05
N ILE A 178 -10.11 -20.26 -14.13
CA ILE A 178 -9.32 -20.18 -15.36
C ILE A 178 -9.87 -21.17 -16.39
N THR A 179 -10.16 -20.68 -17.59
CA THR A 179 -10.73 -21.44 -18.71
C THR A 179 -9.77 -21.61 -19.87
N ALA A 180 -8.84 -20.67 -20.05
CA ALA A 180 -7.75 -20.76 -21.01
C ALA A 180 -6.53 -20.00 -20.48
N LEU A 181 -5.34 -20.54 -20.71
CA LEU A 181 -4.06 -19.90 -20.38
C LEU A 181 -3.03 -20.31 -21.43
N GLN A 182 -2.48 -19.31 -22.13
CA GLN A 182 -1.55 -19.51 -23.23
C GLN A 182 -0.29 -18.67 -23.06
N LEU A 183 0.85 -19.25 -23.38
CA LEU A 183 2.14 -18.59 -23.47
C LEU A 183 2.59 -18.57 -24.93
N ASP A 184 2.80 -17.38 -25.48
CA ASP A 184 3.17 -17.16 -26.88
C ASP A 184 2.22 -17.87 -27.87
N GLY A 185 0.93 -17.94 -27.51
CA GLY A 185 -0.13 -18.56 -28.32
C GLY A 185 -0.24 -20.08 -28.21
N LYS A 186 0.50 -20.72 -27.30
CA LYS A 186 0.41 -22.16 -27.00
C LYS A 186 -0.12 -22.37 -25.59
N ASP A 187 -0.89 -23.43 -25.36
CA ASP A 187 -1.36 -23.77 -24.01
C ASP A 187 -0.17 -23.93 -23.05
N ALA A 188 -0.24 -23.30 -21.88
CA ALA A 188 0.85 -23.35 -20.91
C ALA A 188 0.60 -24.40 -19.81
N ASP A 189 1.67 -25.01 -19.30
CA ASP A 189 1.64 -25.80 -18.06
C ASP A 189 1.57 -24.83 -16.87
N TYR A 190 0.48 -24.90 -16.11
CA TYR A 190 0.25 -24.02 -14.97
C TYR A 190 -0.36 -24.78 -13.79
N LEU A 191 -0.27 -24.18 -12.61
CA LEU A 191 -0.92 -24.63 -11.39
C LEU A 191 -1.49 -23.42 -10.67
N PHE A 192 -2.75 -23.51 -10.26
CA PHE A 192 -3.45 -22.44 -9.55
C PHE A 192 -4.02 -22.93 -8.22
N GLY A 193 -3.74 -22.21 -7.14
CA GLY A 193 -4.24 -22.53 -5.81
C GLY A 193 -3.84 -21.48 -4.79
N GLY A 194 -4.64 -21.31 -3.72
CA GLY A 194 -4.29 -20.38 -2.63
C GLY A 194 -4.11 -18.92 -3.06
N GLY A 195 -4.71 -18.52 -4.19
CA GLY A 195 -4.54 -17.19 -4.75
C GLY A 195 -3.28 -16.99 -5.61
N ILE A 196 -2.51 -18.04 -5.86
CA ILE A 196 -1.26 -17.99 -6.63
C ILE A 196 -1.41 -18.78 -7.92
N LEU A 197 -1.18 -18.11 -9.04
CA LEU A 197 -1.08 -18.71 -10.37
C LEU A 197 0.40 -18.85 -10.75
N TRP A 198 0.86 -20.08 -10.83
CA TRP A 198 2.19 -20.44 -11.28
C TRP A 198 2.17 -20.94 -12.72
N ILE A 199 3.08 -20.45 -13.56
CA ILE A 199 3.24 -20.85 -14.96
C ILE A 199 4.66 -21.38 -15.16
N ASN A 200 4.76 -22.54 -15.80
CA ASN A 200 6.03 -23.16 -16.17
C ASN A 200 6.64 -22.45 -17.38
N THR A 201 7.58 -21.55 -17.15
CA THR A 201 8.27 -20.84 -18.23
C THR A 201 9.65 -20.35 -17.82
N LYS A 202 10.64 -20.47 -18.71
CA LYS A 202 12.03 -20.04 -18.52
C LYS A 202 12.59 -19.56 -19.86
N SER A 203 12.36 -18.31 -20.22
CA SER A 203 12.73 -17.80 -21.55
C SER A 203 13.91 -16.82 -21.52
N SER A 204 14.06 -16.05 -20.43
CA SER A 204 14.95 -14.87 -20.37
C SER A 204 14.68 -13.83 -21.46
N ALA A 205 13.58 -13.97 -22.19
CA ALA A 205 13.07 -13.05 -23.20
C ALA A 205 11.64 -12.63 -22.85
N GLU A 206 11.17 -11.53 -23.43
CA GLU A 206 9.77 -11.11 -23.28
C GLU A 206 8.83 -12.13 -23.90
N GLN A 207 7.72 -12.41 -23.23
CA GLN A 207 6.70 -13.35 -23.66
C GLN A 207 5.31 -12.75 -23.49
N ARG A 208 4.37 -13.30 -24.27
CA ARG A 208 2.95 -12.95 -24.20
C ARG A 208 2.20 -14.04 -23.44
N LEU A 209 1.70 -13.72 -22.25
CA LEU A 209 0.83 -14.59 -21.47
C LEU A 209 -0.63 -14.13 -21.65
N THR A 210 -1.48 -14.98 -22.22
CA THR A 210 -2.91 -14.70 -22.39
C THR A 210 -3.71 -15.57 -21.43
N LEU A 211 -4.64 -14.97 -20.69
CA LEU A 211 -5.45 -15.62 -19.67
C LEU A 211 -6.93 -15.29 -19.88
N THR A 212 -7.80 -16.29 -19.81
CA THR A 212 -9.27 -16.11 -19.81
C THR A 212 -9.87 -16.83 -18.61
N TYR A 213 -10.66 -16.12 -17.81
CA TYR A 213 -11.19 -16.62 -16.55
C TYR A 213 -12.47 -15.89 -16.15
N SER A 214 -13.19 -16.47 -15.20
CA SER A 214 -14.35 -15.83 -14.59
C SER A 214 -14.26 -15.81 -13.07
N LEU A 215 -14.93 -14.82 -12.49
CA LEU A 215 -15.08 -14.61 -11.06
C LEU A 215 -16.55 -14.47 -10.73
N THR A 216 -16.94 -14.97 -9.56
CA THR A 216 -18.17 -14.59 -8.89
C THR A 216 -17.78 -13.62 -7.79
N VAL A 217 -18.22 -12.36 -7.91
CA VAL A 217 -17.91 -11.32 -6.94
C VAL A 217 -18.76 -11.52 -5.69
N ASP A 218 -18.18 -11.22 -4.52
CA ASP A 218 -18.86 -11.42 -3.24
C ASP A 218 -20.06 -10.46 -3.08
N LYS A 219 -20.95 -10.77 -2.12
CA LYS A 219 -22.22 -10.04 -1.84
C LYS A 219 -22.31 -9.47 -0.43
N LEU A 220 -21.24 -9.56 0.35
CA LEU A 220 -21.27 -9.16 1.75
C LEU A 220 -21.08 -7.65 1.87
N GLU A 221 -22.17 -6.91 2.05
CA GLU A 221 -22.21 -5.43 2.09
C GLU A 221 -21.34 -4.81 3.20
N LYS A 222 -20.91 -5.60 4.19
CA LYS A 222 -20.07 -5.13 5.31
C LYS A 222 -18.58 -5.26 5.06
N ASP A 223 -18.20 -5.86 3.94
CA ASP A 223 -16.81 -6.13 3.66
C ASP A 223 -16.17 -4.99 2.88
N LYS A 224 -15.45 -4.15 3.62
CA LYS A 224 -14.91 -2.89 3.09
C LYS A 224 -13.73 -3.13 2.15
N GLU A 225 -13.00 -4.24 2.29
CA GLU A 225 -11.71 -4.46 1.65
C GLU A 225 -11.71 -5.55 0.56
N SER A 226 -12.89 -6.08 0.18
CA SER A 226 -13.03 -7.05 -0.91
C SER A 226 -13.78 -6.46 -2.11
N GLY A 227 -14.36 -7.32 -2.95
CA GLY A 227 -15.27 -6.96 -4.02
C GLY A 227 -16.72 -7.18 -3.60
N TYR A 228 -17.62 -6.33 -4.07
CA TYR A 228 -19.04 -6.39 -3.76
C TYR A 228 -19.85 -6.08 -5.01
N PHE A 229 -20.70 -7.01 -5.47
CA PHE A 229 -21.68 -6.74 -6.55
C PHE A 229 -23.12 -6.93 -6.03
N ASP A 230 -24.00 -6.01 -6.41
CA ASP A 230 -25.45 -6.17 -6.34
C ASP A 230 -26.15 -5.63 -7.61
N ASP A 231 -27.48 -5.70 -7.65
CA ASP A 231 -28.24 -5.28 -8.83
C ASP A 231 -28.20 -3.77 -9.10
N THR A 232 -27.71 -2.95 -8.18
CA THR A 232 -27.74 -1.48 -8.20
C THR A 232 -26.34 -0.87 -8.31
N TYR A 233 -25.40 -1.32 -7.48
CA TYR A 233 -24.04 -0.82 -7.38
C TYR A 233 -23.06 -1.94 -7.03
N GLY A 234 -21.79 -1.69 -7.31
CA GLY A 234 -20.76 -2.64 -6.94
C GLY A 234 -19.36 -2.16 -7.26
N HIS A 235 -18.38 -2.90 -6.75
CA HIS A 235 -16.98 -2.59 -6.93
C HIS A 235 -16.11 -3.84 -6.91
N VAL A 236 -14.96 -3.73 -7.56
CA VAL A 236 -13.81 -4.61 -7.35
C VAL A 236 -12.60 -3.73 -7.12
N ARG A 237 -12.05 -3.77 -5.90
CA ARG A 237 -10.85 -3.03 -5.53
C ARG A 237 -9.59 -3.84 -5.84
N ASN A 238 -8.41 -3.22 -5.74
CA ASN A 238 -7.13 -3.91 -5.91
C ASN A 238 -6.99 -5.09 -4.92
N GLN A 239 -7.52 -4.94 -3.69
CA GLN A 239 -7.55 -5.97 -2.65
C GLN A 239 -8.41 -7.20 -2.99
N PHE A 240 -9.28 -7.11 -4.00
CA PHE A 240 -10.06 -8.24 -4.48
C PHE A 240 -9.29 -9.12 -5.49
N TYR A 241 -8.14 -8.69 -6.01
CA TYR A 241 -7.34 -9.46 -6.97
C TYR A 241 -8.11 -9.92 -8.22
N TRP A 242 -8.97 -9.08 -8.78
CA TRP A 242 -9.76 -9.46 -9.97
C TRP A 242 -8.94 -9.59 -11.26
N HIS A 243 -7.71 -9.09 -11.27
CA HIS A 243 -6.76 -9.29 -12.35
C HIS A 243 -5.39 -9.70 -11.79
N PRO A 244 -4.56 -10.38 -12.60
CA PRO A 244 -3.25 -10.84 -12.15
C PRO A 244 -2.28 -9.67 -11.94
N PHE A 245 -1.53 -9.70 -10.85
CA PHE A 245 -0.40 -8.80 -10.56
C PHE A 245 0.50 -9.45 -9.49
N PHE A 246 1.68 -8.91 -9.20
CA PHE A 246 2.61 -9.46 -8.22
C PHE A 246 2.22 -9.11 -6.78
N SER A 247 2.22 -7.82 -6.45
CA SER A 247 1.89 -7.30 -5.12
C SER A 247 1.66 -5.78 -5.17
N PHE A 248 1.13 -5.19 -4.09
CA PHE A 248 0.87 -3.74 -4.01
C PHE A 248 2.11 -2.85 -3.97
N SER A 249 3.32 -3.42 -3.95
CA SER A 249 4.57 -2.68 -3.79
C SER A 249 5.72 -3.22 -4.64
N SER A 250 5.43 -4.14 -5.57
CA SER A 250 6.47 -4.69 -6.44
C SER A 250 7.01 -3.62 -7.39
N PRO A 251 8.33 -3.33 -7.37
CA PRO A 251 8.94 -2.46 -8.38
C PRO A 251 9.00 -3.12 -9.76
N ASN A 252 8.76 -4.43 -9.84
CA ASN A 252 8.75 -5.20 -11.07
C ASN A 252 7.35 -5.29 -11.73
N ASP A 253 6.37 -4.59 -11.16
CA ASP A 253 4.95 -4.59 -11.56
C ASP A 253 4.37 -3.19 -11.75
N GLN A 254 5.22 -2.23 -12.14
CA GLN A 254 4.74 -0.94 -12.63
C GLN A 254 4.30 -1.12 -14.08
N ALA A 255 3.11 -1.69 -14.27
CA ALA A 255 2.61 -2.10 -15.57
C ALA A 255 1.81 -0.99 -16.27
N SER A 256 1.89 -0.97 -17.60
CA SER A 256 0.98 -0.15 -18.42
C SER A 256 -0.31 -0.92 -18.72
N PHE A 257 -1.48 -0.28 -18.60
CA PHE A 257 -2.76 -0.92 -18.90
C PHE A 257 -3.42 -0.30 -20.13
N SER A 258 -3.99 -1.14 -20.99
CA SER A 258 -5.01 -0.76 -21.98
C SER A 258 -6.24 -1.63 -21.72
N ILE A 259 -7.35 -1.01 -21.31
CA ILE A 259 -8.54 -1.74 -20.85
C ILE A 259 -9.75 -1.50 -21.74
N ARG A 260 -10.58 -2.53 -21.89
CA ARG A 260 -11.93 -2.46 -22.47
C ARG A 260 -12.92 -3.15 -21.55
N LEU A 261 -13.78 -2.39 -20.90
CA LEU A 261 -14.79 -2.89 -19.98
C LEU A 261 -16.17 -2.83 -20.63
N GLN A 262 -17.04 -3.76 -20.26
CA GLN A 262 -18.42 -3.85 -20.73
C GLN A 262 -19.35 -4.09 -19.54
N ILE A 263 -20.45 -3.34 -19.48
CA ILE A 263 -21.52 -3.45 -18.48
C ILE A 263 -22.86 -3.11 -19.15
N PRO A 264 -24.04 -3.59 -18.68
CA PRO A 264 -25.31 -3.13 -19.23
C PRO A 264 -25.44 -1.60 -19.20
N SER A 265 -26.03 -1.01 -20.24
CA SER A 265 -26.07 0.45 -20.46
C SER A 265 -26.81 1.24 -19.39
N ALA A 266 -27.62 0.56 -18.57
CA ALA A 266 -28.33 1.13 -17.42
C ALA A 266 -27.42 1.54 -16.26
N TYR A 267 -26.14 1.15 -16.26
CA TYR A 267 -25.18 1.46 -15.20
C TYR A 267 -24.17 2.51 -15.68
N GLN A 268 -23.73 3.38 -14.77
CA GLN A 268 -22.45 4.07 -14.92
C GLN A 268 -21.32 3.16 -14.44
N LEU A 269 -20.15 3.26 -15.07
CA LEU A 269 -18.96 2.49 -14.72
C LEU A 269 -17.76 3.41 -14.69
N ALA A 270 -17.04 3.40 -13.59
CA ALA A 270 -15.80 4.12 -13.37
C ALA A 270 -14.64 3.13 -13.19
N SER A 271 -13.51 3.45 -13.81
CA SER A 271 -12.22 2.82 -13.61
C SER A 271 -11.29 3.81 -12.90
N SER A 272 -10.27 3.28 -12.23
CA SER A 272 -9.19 4.09 -11.64
C SER A 272 -8.27 4.79 -12.66
N LEU A 273 -8.63 4.78 -13.95
CA LEU A 273 -7.86 5.37 -15.06
C LEU A 273 -8.66 6.44 -15.80
N PRO A 274 -7.98 7.35 -16.53
CA PRO A 274 -8.64 8.22 -17.49
C PRO A 274 -9.39 7.38 -18.52
N GLN A 275 -10.70 7.61 -18.63
CA GLN A 275 -11.58 6.74 -19.40
C GLN A 275 -12.43 7.48 -20.42
N GLN A 276 -12.86 6.74 -21.43
CA GLN A 276 -13.85 7.15 -22.41
C GLN A 276 -15.00 6.16 -22.40
N GLU A 277 -16.21 6.67 -22.62
CA GLU A 277 -17.42 5.86 -22.65
C GLU A 277 -18.08 5.91 -24.02
N THR A 278 -18.62 4.76 -24.45
CA THR A 278 -19.50 4.64 -25.62
C THR A 278 -20.63 3.68 -25.28
N ILE A 279 -21.76 3.80 -25.99
CA ILE A 279 -22.87 2.84 -25.88
C ILE A 279 -22.93 2.05 -27.19
N ILE A 280 -22.91 0.73 -27.09
CA ILE A 280 -23.01 -0.21 -28.22
C ILE A 280 -24.12 -1.21 -27.90
N GLY A 281 -25.26 -1.07 -28.58
CA GLY A 281 -26.47 -1.84 -28.25
C GLY A 281 -26.91 -1.59 -26.81
N ASP A 282 -27.16 -2.67 -26.07
CA ASP A 282 -27.60 -2.62 -24.66
C ASP A 282 -26.45 -2.50 -23.66
N TYR A 283 -25.23 -2.23 -24.13
CA TYR A 283 -24.03 -2.19 -23.30
C TYR A 283 -23.35 -0.83 -23.32
N LYS A 284 -22.87 -0.40 -22.15
CA LYS A 284 -21.88 0.65 -22.00
C LYS A 284 -20.50 0.02 -22.09
N ILE A 285 -19.66 0.58 -22.97
CA ILE A 285 -18.27 0.18 -23.18
C ILE A 285 -17.36 1.29 -22.67
N ILE A 286 -16.46 0.93 -21.76
CA ILE A 286 -15.41 1.83 -21.25
C ILE A 286 -14.08 1.44 -21.86
N THR A 287 -13.36 2.39 -22.44
CA THR A 287 -11.96 2.22 -22.83
C THR A 287 -11.08 3.14 -22.00
N ALA A 288 -10.03 2.61 -21.38
CA ALA A 288 -9.13 3.40 -20.55
C ALA A 288 -7.68 2.97 -20.76
N LYS A 289 -6.74 3.88 -20.49
CA LYS A 289 -5.30 3.62 -20.60
C LYS A 289 -4.55 4.34 -19.48
N THR A 290 -3.51 3.71 -18.95
CA THR A 290 -2.61 4.35 -17.99
C THR A 290 -1.90 5.55 -18.62
N ALA A 291 -1.89 6.68 -17.91
CA ALA A 291 -1.02 7.81 -18.22
C ALA A 291 0.44 7.52 -17.81
N SER A 292 0.61 6.90 -16.64
CA SER A 292 1.88 6.41 -16.10
C SER A 292 1.71 4.97 -15.64
N PRO A 293 2.77 4.15 -15.68
CA PRO A 293 2.68 2.77 -15.19
C PRO A 293 2.23 2.71 -13.74
N THR A 294 1.37 1.76 -13.40
CA THR A 294 0.80 1.61 -12.05
C THR A 294 0.68 0.13 -11.67
N PHE A 295 0.32 -0.13 -10.42
CA PHE A 295 -0.04 -1.45 -9.92
C PHE A 295 -1.55 -1.51 -9.73
N ALA A 296 -2.17 -2.57 -10.25
CA ALA A 296 -3.57 -2.89 -10.07
C ALA A 296 -4.61 -1.79 -10.42
N LEU A 297 -5.86 -2.21 -10.63
CA LEU A 297 -6.95 -1.34 -11.04
C LEU A 297 -8.16 -1.54 -10.15
N SER A 298 -8.84 -0.46 -9.77
CA SER A 298 -10.17 -0.53 -9.13
C SER A 298 -11.26 -0.18 -10.14
N LEU A 299 -12.40 -0.87 -10.03
CA LEU A 299 -13.62 -0.59 -10.79
C LEU A 299 -14.80 -0.40 -9.85
N TYR A 300 -15.69 0.55 -10.19
CA TYR A 300 -16.95 0.79 -9.47
C TYR A 300 -18.09 1.06 -10.46
N TYR A 301 -19.29 0.59 -10.16
CA TYR A 301 -20.49 0.92 -10.93
C TYR A 301 -21.66 1.29 -10.02
N ASP A 302 -22.60 2.06 -10.58
CA ASP A 302 -23.91 2.33 -9.97
C ASP A 302 -24.94 2.71 -11.05
N LYS A 303 -26.20 2.27 -10.89
CA LYS A 303 -27.35 2.68 -11.70
C LYS A 303 -27.77 4.13 -11.47
N LYS A 304 -27.58 4.66 -10.26
CA LYS A 304 -28.06 5.99 -9.84
C LYS A 304 -27.06 7.11 -10.11
N TRP A 305 -25.80 6.76 -10.41
CA TRP A 305 -24.79 7.77 -10.66
C TRP A 305 -25.10 8.61 -11.90
N LYS A 306 -24.69 9.87 -11.81
CA LYS A 306 -24.41 10.74 -12.94
C LYS A 306 -22.91 10.96 -13.00
N ALA A 307 -22.39 11.11 -14.22
CA ALA A 307 -21.00 11.48 -14.45
C ALA A 307 -20.91 13.00 -14.70
N TYR A 308 -20.05 13.67 -13.95
CA TYR A 308 -19.70 15.08 -14.14
C TYR A 308 -18.25 15.15 -14.59
N ARG A 309 -17.97 15.93 -15.64
CA ARG A 309 -16.64 16.02 -16.23
C ARG A 309 -16.21 17.48 -16.31
N TYR A 310 -15.06 17.77 -15.72
CA TYR A 310 -14.46 19.09 -15.70
C TYR A 310 -13.05 19.03 -16.26
N LYS A 311 -12.54 20.19 -16.68
CA LYS A 311 -11.19 20.31 -17.24
C LYS A 311 -10.55 21.62 -16.80
N LYS A 312 -9.29 21.55 -16.40
CA LYS A 312 -8.42 22.69 -16.15
C LYS A 312 -7.12 22.46 -16.91
N ASN A 313 -6.88 23.24 -17.96
CA ASN A 313 -5.79 23.00 -18.91
C ASN A 313 -5.84 21.57 -19.48
N ASP A 314 -4.80 20.76 -19.28
CA ASP A 314 -4.72 19.35 -19.66
C ASP A 314 -5.18 18.39 -18.54
N TYR A 315 -5.53 18.91 -17.36
CA TYR A 315 -6.02 18.12 -16.23
C TYR A 315 -7.52 17.86 -16.34
N GLN A 316 -7.92 16.58 -16.34
CA GLN A 316 -9.31 16.14 -16.36
C GLN A 316 -9.76 15.72 -14.97
N MET A 317 -10.94 16.16 -14.56
CA MET A 317 -11.59 15.74 -13.32
C MET A 317 -12.93 15.09 -13.63
N GLU A 318 -13.18 13.91 -13.07
CA GLU A 318 -14.47 13.22 -13.19
C GLU A 318 -15.09 12.93 -11.83
N ILE A 319 -16.40 13.05 -11.72
CA ILE A 319 -17.14 12.73 -10.50
C ILE A 319 -18.31 11.84 -10.86
N PHE A 320 -18.39 10.67 -10.23
CA PHE A 320 -19.46 9.70 -10.38
C PHE A 320 -20.23 9.59 -9.06
N CYS A 321 -21.41 10.18 -9.01
CA CYS A 321 -22.22 10.20 -7.80
C CYS A 321 -23.71 10.32 -8.11
N ASP A 322 -24.55 9.94 -7.15
CA ASP A 322 -25.98 10.18 -7.17
C ASP A 322 -26.33 11.61 -6.66
N ALA A 323 -27.62 11.88 -6.51
CA ALA A 323 -28.12 13.19 -6.08
C ALA A 323 -27.91 13.48 -4.57
N ASP A 324 -27.78 12.44 -3.76
CA ASP A 324 -27.67 12.54 -2.31
C ASP A 324 -26.23 12.82 -1.88
N PHE A 325 -25.26 12.51 -2.72
CA PHE A 325 -23.83 12.76 -2.49
C PHE A 325 -23.54 14.21 -2.09
N LYS A 326 -22.70 14.38 -1.06
CA LYS A 326 -22.19 15.68 -0.63
C LYS A 326 -20.67 15.60 -0.44
N PRO A 327 -19.91 16.59 -0.91
CA PRO A 327 -20.35 17.89 -1.45
C PRO A 327 -20.90 17.75 -2.88
N LEU A 328 -21.64 18.77 -3.34
CA LEU A 328 -22.11 18.80 -4.72
C LEU A 328 -20.91 18.82 -5.70
N PRO A 329 -21.02 18.20 -6.89
CA PRO A 329 -19.96 18.17 -7.89
C PRO A 329 -19.33 19.54 -8.21
N ASP A 330 -20.15 20.59 -8.33
CA ASP A 330 -19.65 21.96 -8.60
C ASP A 330 -18.82 22.51 -7.43
N ASN A 331 -19.19 22.19 -6.19
CA ASN A 331 -18.43 22.60 -5.00
C ASN A 331 -17.08 21.87 -4.93
N LEU A 332 -17.06 20.58 -5.28
CA LEU A 332 -15.83 19.80 -5.40
C LEU A 332 -14.93 20.37 -6.49
N HIS A 333 -15.47 20.67 -7.67
CA HIS A 333 -14.71 21.26 -8.76
C HIS A 333 -14.16 22.64 -8.39
N LYS A 334 -14.97 23.49 -7.74
CA LYS A 334 -14.51 24.79 -7.23
C LYS A 334 -13.34 24.63 -6.25
N ASN A 335 -13.45 23.72 -5.29
CA ASN A 335 -12.38 23.47 -4.33
C ASN A 335 -11.11 22.91 -5.01
N PHE A 336 -11.28 21.99 -5.97
CA PHE A 336 -10.19 21.49 -6.81
C PHE A 336 -9.46 22.64 -7.51
N LEU A 337 -10.17 23.58 -8.14
CA LEU A 337 -9.56 24.73 -8.80
C LEU A 337 -8.78 25.61 -7.83
N GLU A 338 -9.34 25.88 -6.64
CA GLU A 338 -8.67 26.70 -5.62
C GLU A 338 -7.36 26.06 -5.12
N VAL A 339 -7.36 24.74 -4.90
CA VAL A 339 -6.17 24.00 -4.47
C VAL A 339 -5.17 23.87 -5.62
N TYR A 340 -5.66 23.53 -6.82
CA TYR A 340 -4.85 23.42 -8.03
C TYR A 340 -4.08 24.72 -8.30
N ASP A 341 -4.77 25.87 -8.29
CA ASP A 341 -4.16 27.16 -8.60
C ASP A 341 -3.15 27.55 -7.50
N LEU A 342 -3.48 27.31 -6.22
CA LEU A 342 -2.60 27.57 -5.09
C LEU A 342 -1.29 26.76 -5.16
N LEU A 343 -1.38 25.45 -5.42
CA LEU A 343 -0.19 24.60 -5.54
C LEU A 343 0.57 24.87 -6.84
N SER A 344 -0.12 25.23 -7.93
CA SER A 344 0.52 25.58 -9.19
C SER A 344 1.35 26.85 -9.09
N GLU A 345 0.84 27.86 -8.38
CA GLU A 345 1.57 29.11 -8.12
C GLU A 345 2.90 28.83 -7.40
N LYS A 346 2.85 27.98 -6.36
CA LYS A 346 4.02 27.65 -5.52
C LYS A 346 4.98 26.67 -6.18
N PHE A 347 4.48 25.61 -6.80
CA PHE A 347 5.26 24.44 -7.17
C PHE A 347 5.29 24.12 -8.67
N GLY A 348 4.65 24.97 -9.49
CA GLY A 348 4.49 24.73 -10.92
C GLY A 348 3.39 23.74 -11.24
N SER A 349 3.21 23.41 -12.52
CA SER A 349 2.11 22.54 -12.98
C SER A 349 2.19 21.14 -12.37
N PRO A 350 1.05 20.49 -12.07
CA PRO A 350 1.05 19.11 -11.62
C PRO A 350 1.61 18.18 -12.69
N ARG A 351 2.12 17.02 -12.24
CA ARG A 351 2.55 15.92 -13.12
C ARG A 351 1.37 15.03 -13.51
N GLY A 352 0.45 14.83 -12.56
CA GLY A 352 -0.82 14.16 -12.79
C GLY A 352 -1.66 14.95 -13.81
N ARG A 353 -2.54 14.23 -14.52
CA ARG A 353 -3.46 14.82 -15.51
C ARG A 353 -4.91 14.36 -15.33
N TYR A 354 -5.17 13.60 -14.29
CA TYR A 354 -6.47 12.99 -14.07
C TYR A 354 -6.78 12.88 -12.58
N LEU A 355 -8.04 13.08 -12.23
CA LEU A 355 -8.57 12.81 -10.90
C LEU A 355 -10.01 12.36 -11.06
N SER A 356 -10.37 11.19 -10.54
CA SER A 356 -11.76 10.78 -10.45
C SER A 356 -12.22 10.70 -9.00
N ILE A 357 -13.50 10.96 -8.78
CA ILE A 357 -14.18 10.76 -7.50
C ILE A 357 -15.35 9.81 -7.74
N VAL A 358 -15.46 8.77 -6.94
CA VAL A 358 -16.57 7.81 -7.00
C VAL A 358 -17.26 7.70 -5.64
N GLN A 359 -18.59 7.65 -5.65
CA GLN A 359 -19.40 7.45 -4.44
C GLN A 359 -19.69 5.96 -4.21
N ASP A 360 -18.98 5.34 -3.28
CA ASP A 360 -19.23 3.96 -2.86
C ASP A 360 -20.49 3.85 -1.97
N ARG A 361 -21.61 3.49 -2.59
CA ARG A 361 -22.89 3.31 -1.90
C ARG A 361 -23.00 2.02 -1.08
N SER A 362 -22.05 1.09 -1.22
CA SER A 362 -21.95 -0.08 -0.35
C SER A 362 -21.40 0.28 1.04
N ASN A 363 -20.73 1.42 1.17
CA ASN A 363 -20.14 1.86 2.42
C ASN A 363 -21.00 2.93 3.11
N ALA A 364 -21.75 2.51 4.12
CA ALA A 364 -22.63 3.38 4.90
C ALA A 364 -21.93 4.35 5.86
N SER A 365 -20.59 4.36 5.91
CA SER A 365 -19.85 5.36 6.69
C SER A 365 -19.88 6.74 6.01
N ASN A 366 -19.27 7.72 6.67
CA ASN A 366 -19.00 9.04 6.12
C ASN A 366 -17.48 9.19 6.01
N GLY A 367 -16.97 9.73 4.90
CA GLY A 367 -15.52 9.87 4.74
C GLY A 367 -15.02 9.74 3.31
N TRP A 368 -13.86 10.33 3.07
CA TRP A 368 -12.94 9.89 2.03
C TRP A 368 -12.36 8.55 2.50
N LEU A 369 -12.64 7.47 1.76
CA LEU A 369 -12.37 6.10 2.21
C LEU A 369 -10.95 5.69 1.88
N ASN A 370 -10.58 5.82 0.60
CA ASN A 370 -9.29 5.44 0.09
C ASN A 370 -9.03 6.09 -1.26
N ARG A 371 -7.77 6.07 -1.66
CA ARG A 371 -7.32 6.40 -3.01
C ARG A 371 -6.87 5.12 -3.74
N SER A 372 -7.27 4.95 -4.99
CA SER A 372 -6.77 3.90 -5.88
C SER A 372 -6.30 4.54 -7.17
N ASN A 373 -4.99 4.60 -7.38
CA ASN A 373 -4.36 5.38 -8.45
C ASN A 373 -4.81 6.86 -8.39
N ASP A 374 -5.45 7.35 -9.44
CA ASP A 374 -5.99 8.71 -9.54
C ASP A 374 -7.48 8.80 -9.14
N MET A 375 -8.04 7.74 -8.54
CA MET A 375 -9.44 7.71 -8.11
C MET A 375 -9.56 7.82 -6.59
N ILE A 376 -10.30 8.82 -6.13
CA ILE A 376 -10.73 8.98 -4.74
C ILE A 376 -12.07 8.28 -4.56
N VAL A 377 -12.13 7.36 -3.60
CA VAL A 377 -13.37 6.69 -3.21
C VAL A 377 -13.96 7.41 -2.00
N ALA A 378 -15.18 7.88 -2.13
CA ALA A 378 -15.93 8.52 -1.07
C ALA A 378 -17.06 7.60 -0.61
N ALA A 379 -17.39 7.62 0.68
CA ALA A 379 -18.48 6.82 1.22
C ALA A 379 -19.84 7.29 0.70
N LYS A 380 -20.92 6.60 1.10
CA LYS A 380 -22.28 6.84 0.60
C LYS A 380 -22.72 8.32 0.68
N GLN A 381 -22.40 9.04 1.75
CA GLN A 381 -22.76 10.45 1.88
C GLN A 381 -21.68 11.42 1.36
N GLY A 382 -20.53 10.89 0.95
CA GLY A 382 -19.31 11.62 0.66
C GLY A 382 -18.57 12.07 1.93
N SER A 383 -17.98 13.27 1.91
CA SER A 383 -17.15 13.74 3.01
C SER A 383 -16.95 15.26 3.02
N ASP A 384 -16.37 15.75 4.10
CA ASP A 384 -16.04 17.16 4.26
C ASP A 384 -14.82 17.54 3.41
N LEU A 385 -14.84 18.74 2.83
CA LEU A 385 -13.70 19.31 2.10
C LEU A 385 -12.61 19.81 3.05
N ILE A 386 -13.04 20.41 4.16
CA ILE A 386 -12.20 21.11 5.11
C ILE A 386 -12.87 21.15 6.49
N LYS A 387 -12.06 21.14 7.55
CA LYS A 387 -12.46 21.29 8.96
C LYS A 387 -11.50 22.24 9.65
N ASP A 388 -12.02 23.11 10.50
CA ASP A 388 -11.25 24.00 11.38
C ASP A 388 -10.92 23.31 12.73
N LYS A 389 -11.94 22.89 13.50
CA LYS A 389 -11.77 22.38 14.87
C LYS A 389 -12.45 21.03 15.10
N PRO A 390 -12.00 20.24 16.11
CA PRO A 390 -10.86 20.49 17.00
C PRO A 390 -9.50 20.14 16.37
N SER A 391 -9.49 19.47 15.22
CA SER A 391 -8.29 19.12 14.47
C SER A 391 -8.44 19.62 13.04
N PRO A 392 -7.76 20.71 12.65
CA PRO A 392 -7.88 21.25 11.31
C PRO A 392 -7.48 20.20 10.28
N ARG A 393 -8.25 20.03 9.21
CA ARG A 393 -7.94 19.08 8.12
C ARG A 393 -8.49 19.63 6.81
N ALA A 394 -7.78 19.40 5.72
CA ALA A 394 -8.25 19.69 4.37
C ALA A 394 -8.11 18.42 3.50
N PRO A 395 -8.88 17.35 3.80
CA PRO A 395 -8.64 16.05 3.21
C PRO A 395 -8.82 16.05 1.69
N PHE A 396 -9.72 16.87 1.14
CA PHE A 396 -9.81 16.94 -0.32
C PHE A 396 -8.59 17.68 -0.93
N ALA A 397 -8.03 18.68 -0.25
CA ALA A 397 -6.81 19.34 -0.69
C ALA A 397 -5.59 18.40 -0.63
N HIS A 398 -5.53 17.52 0.39
CA HIS A 398 -4.58 16.41 0.47
C HIS A 398 -4.65 15.55 -0.81
N GLU A 399 -5.86 15.14 -1.18
CA GLU A 399 -6.05 14.29 -2.35
C GLU A 399 -5.65 14.97 -3.67
N VAL A 400 -5.89 16.27 -3.80
CA VAL A 400 -5.45 17.04 -4.97
C VAL A 400 -3.93 17.18 -5.01
N ALA A 401 -3.26 17.29 -3.86
CA ALA A 401 -1.82 17.46 -3.76
C ALA A 401 -1.00 16.25 -4.27
N HIS A 402 -1.59 15.05 -4.34
CA HIS A 402 -0.93 13.87 -4.94
C HIS A 402 -0.55 14.10 -6.40
N ALA A 403 -1.22 15.01 -7.11
CA ALA A 403 -0.93 15.30 -8.52
C ALA A 403 0.49 15.87 -8.77
N TRP A 404 1.20 16.32 -7.73
CA TRP A 404 2.54 16.88 -7.84
C TRP A 404 3.67 15.86 -7.70
N THR A 405 3.41 14.67 -7.15
CA THR A 405 4.45 13.67 -6.89
C THR A 405 4.07 12.30 -7.43
N THR A 406 5.03 11.62 -8.05
CA THR A 406 4.93 10.21 -8.46
C THR A 406 6.17 9.46 -7.96
N PRO A 407 6.35 9.33 -6.63
CA PRO A 407 7.59 8.87 -6.05
C PRO A 407 7.82 7.38 -6.27
N ILE A 408 9.10 6.97 -6.30
CA ILE A 408 9.51 5.57 -6.42
C ILE A 408 10.67 5.23 -5.47
N GLY A 409 10.75 3.96 -5.07
CA GLY A 409 11.84 3.43 -4.25
C GLY A 409 11.65 3.68 -2.74
N PRO A 410 12.74 3.71 -1.96
CA PRO A 410 12.66 3.98 -0.53
C PRO A 410 12.03 5.34 -0.22
N ALA A 411 11.33 5.43 0.92
CA ALA A 411 10.60 6.62 1.34
C ALA A 411 9.54 7.13 0.34
N THR A 412 8.98 6.25 -0.50
CA THR A 412 7.87 6.58 -1.42
C THR A 412 6.69 7.20 -0.69
N ASN A 413 6.21 6.58 0.41
CA ASN A 413 5.07 7.10 1.16
C ASN A 413 5.38 8.41 1.91
N PHE A 414 6.65 8.68 2.26
CA PHE A 414 7.03 10.01 2.74
C PHE A 414 6.86 11.08 1.66
N LEU A 415 7.32 10.81 0.43
CA LEU A 415 7.16 11.74 -0.71
C LEU A 415 5.75 11.77 -1.32
N SER A 416 4.89 10.81 -0.97
CA SER A 416 3.46 10.80 -1.28
C SER A 416 2.67 11.40 -0.13
N GLU A 417 2.31 10.59 0.87
CA GLU A 417 1.45 10.97 2.01
C GLU A 417 2.06 12.06 2.89
N GLY A 418 3.37 12.00 3.16
CA GLY A 418 4.03 13.02 3.97
C GLY A 418 4.02 14.39 3.28
N TRP A 419 4.21 14.41 1.96
CA TRP A 419 4.09 15.60 1.13
C TRP A 419 2.64 16.12 1.12
N THR A 420 1.66 15.27 0.80
CA THR A 420 0.27 15.70 0.64
C THR A 420 -0.34 16.17 1.95
N SER A 421 -0.03 15.52 3.08
CA SER A 421 -0.39 16.03 4.41
C SER A 421 0.27 17.38 4.68
N TYR A 422 1.57 17.54 4.44
CA TYR A 422 2.21 18.85 4.58
C TYR A 422 1.57 19.91 3.66
N ALA A 423 1.19 19.55 2.44
CA ALA A 423 0.57 20.46 1.48
C ALA A 423 -0.85 20.91 1.89
N GLU A 424 -1.57 20.15 2.72
CA GLU A 424 -2.86 20.56 3.30
C GLU A 424 -2.76 21.94 3.96
N ARG A 425 -1.60 22.26 4.56
CA ARG A 425 -1.36 23.53 5.24
C ARG A 425 -1.69 24.72 4.36
N TYR A 426 -1.34 24.68 3.08
CA TYR A 426 -1.47 25.84 2.21
C TYR A 426 -2.93 26.21 2.02
N PHE A 427 -3.79 25.20 1.88
CA PHE A 427 -5.22 25.43 1.78
C PHE A 427 -5.80 25.87 3.14
N LEU A 428 -5.38 25.27 4.24
CA LEU A 428 -5.81 25.67 5.58
C LEU A 428 -5.42 27.13 5.91
N GLU A 429 -4.17 27.52 5.66
CA GLU A 429 -3.65 28.88 5.85
C GLU A 429 -4.43 29.89 5.00
N LYS A 430 -4.75 29.54 3.74
CA LYS A 430 -5.58 30.39 2.86
C LYS A 430 -7.00 30.61 3.42
N GLN A 431 -7.60 29.60 4.07
CA GLN A 431 -8.97 29.68 4.56
C GLN A 431 -9.09 30.29 5.97
N TYR A 432 -8.10 30.04 6.84
CA TYR A 432 -8.18 30.35 8.27
C TYR A 432 -7.04 31.24 8.79
N GLY A 433 -6.06 31.59 7.95
CA GLY A 433 -4.86 32.33 8.31
C GLY A 433 -3.75 31.46 8.90
N ASP A 434 -2.52 31.99 8.91
CA ASP A 434 -1.29 31.25 9.22
C ASP A 434 -1.28 30.53 10.58
N ALA A 435 -1.98 31.09 11.58
CA ALA A 435 -2.02 30.52 12.92
C ALA A 435 -2.62 29.11 12.98
N ILE A 436 -3.45 28.73 11.99
CA ILE A 436 -4.08 27.42 11.94
C ILE A 436 -3.07 26.28 11.84
N PHE A 437 -1.92 26.53 11.21
CA PHE A 437 -0.95 25.48 10.93
C PHE A 437 -0.28 24.96 12.21
N ALA A 438 -0.09 25.81 13.22
CA ALA A 438 0.40 25.38 14.53
C ALA A 438 -0.58 24.41 15.23
N THR A 439 -1.89 24.66 15.12
CA THR A 439 -2.93 23.74 15.63
C THR A 439 -2.96 22.43 14.82
N TYR A 440 -2.83 22.52 13.49
CA TYR A 440 -2.71 21.35 12.61
C TYR A 440 -1.53 20.45 13.01
N LEU A 441 -0.31 21.01 13.11
CA LEU A 441 0.88 20.27 13.51
C LEU A 441 0.75 19.64 14.90
N THR A 442 0.22 20.40 15.87
CA THR A 442 -0.02 19.89 17.22
C THR A 442 -0.96 18.67 17.20
N SER A 443 -2.02 18.71 16.39
CA SER A 443 -2.92 17.56 16.23
C SER A 443 -2.22 16.34 15.61
N TYR A 444 -1.33 16.54 14.63
CA TYR A 444 -0.53 15.48 14.00
C TYR A 444 0.49 14.88 14.99
N LYS A 445 1.11 15.71 15.85
CA LYS A 445 2.00 15.24 16.94
C LYS A 445 1.24 14.38 17.94
N ASN A 446 0.05 14.81 18.35
CA ASN A 446 -0.79 14.05 19.26
C ASN A 446 -1.18 12.70 18.65
N GLN A 447 -1.60 12.68 17.38
CA GLN A 447 -1.95 11.43 16.67
C GLN A 447 -0.74 10.48 16.51
N TYR A 448 0.46 11.02 16.29
CA TYR A 448 1.69 10.22 16.25
C TYR A 448 1.92 9.45 17.57
N PHE A 449 1.83 10.15 18.70
CA PHE A 449 2.08 9.53 20.00
C PHE A 449 0.91 8.68 20.51
N SER A 450 -0.34 9.13 20.33
CA SER A 450 -1.51 8.37 20.78
C SER A 450 -1.79 7.13 19.92
N GLY A 451 -1.34 7.13 18.67
CA GLY A 451 -1.41 5.97 17.77
C GLY A 451 -0.29 4.94 17.96
N ASP A 452 0.60 5.11 18.95
CA ASP A 452 1.73 4.22 19.22
C ASP A 452 2.61 3.98 17.97
N TYR A 453 2.78 4.99 17.13
CA TYR A 453 3.57 4.90 15.90
C TYR A 453 5.08 4.87 16.17
N ASP A 454 5.48 5.43 17.32
CA ASP A 454 6.87 5.51 17.72
C ASP A 454 7.48 4.11 17.88
N THR A 455 8.69 3.92 17.36
CA THR A 455 9.42 2.64 17.31
C THR A 455 8.86 1.56 16.37
N LYS A 456 7.68 1.76 15.76
CA LYS A 456 7.03 0.73 14.92
C LYS A 456 7.60 0.66 13.51
N ALA A 457 7.64 1.78 12.80
CA ALA A 457 8.05 1.84 11.40
C ALA A 457 8.87 3.11 11.11
N SER A 458 9.80 2.98 10.15
CA SER A 458 10.60 4.09 9.63
C SER A 458 9.98 4.62 8.34
N LEU A 459 10.06 5.93 8.09
CA LEU A 459 9.61 6.52 6.81
C LEU A 459 10.35 5.93 5.60
N TRP A 460 11.58 5.45 5.78
CA TRP A 460 12.38 4.83 4.71
C TRP A 460 11.73 3.56 4.14
N GLY A 461 10.98 2.81 4.96
CA GLY A 461 10.45 1.48 4.65
C GLY A 461 8.99 1.28 5.06
N ASP A 462 8.19 2.34 5.23
CA ASP A 462 6.77 2.28 5.59
C ASP A 462 5.91 1.85 4.39
N THR A 463 6.20 0.71 3.78
CA THR A 463 5.50 0.23 2.57
C THR A 463 4.04 -0.12 2.83
N ALA A 464 3.69 -0.43 4.07
CA ALA A 464 2.32 -0.72 4.50
C ALA A 464 1.45 0.55 4.64
N ASN A 465 2.05 1.75 4.52
CA ASN A 465 1.40 3.04 4.73
C ASN A 465 0.58 3.09 6.03
N SER A 466 1.23 2.69 7.13
CA SER A 466 0.57 2.41 8.41
C SER A 466 0.05 3.65 9.15
N GLY A 467 0.39 4.86 8.69
CA GLY A 467 0.08 6.12 9.36
C GLY A 467 1.33 6.98 9.63
N VAL A 468 2.51 6.36 9.76
CA VAL A 468 3.78 7.05 10.06
C VAL A 468 4.10 8.11 8.98
N SER A 469 3.88 7.79 7.71
CA SER A 469 4.11 8.72 6.59
C SER A 469 3.27 10.00 6.67
N TYR A 470 2.02 9.93 7.14
CA TYR A 470 1.20 11.11 7.39
C TYR A 470 1.77 11.92 8.56
N TYR A 471 1.93 11.29 9.72
CA TYR A 471 2.22 12.00 10.96
C TYR A 471 3.68 12.45 11.08
N LYS A 472 4.61 11.49 11.08
CA LYS A 472 6.04 11.79 11.14
C LYS A 472 6.51 12.49 9.87
N GLY A 473 5.98 12.10 8.71
CA GLY A 473 6.36 12.71 7.43
C GLY A 473 6.05 14.21 7.37
N THR A 474 4.83 14.62 7.73
CA THR A 474 4.45 16.05 7.81
C THR A 474 5.40 16.86 8.70
N TRP A 475 5.74 16.33 9.87
CA TRP A 475 6.68 16.97 10.79
C TRP A 475 8.09 17.05 10.22
N VAL A 476 8.56 16.03 9.52
CA VAL A 476 9.88 16.05 8.87
C VAL A 476 9.92 17.08 7.73
N PHE A 477 8.86 17.21 6.93
CA PHE A 477 8.73 18.28 5.94
C PHE A 477 8.79 19.67 6.59
N TYR A 478 8.02 19.88 7.66
CA TYR A 478 8.01 21.15 8.39
C TYR A 478 9.37 21.48 9.02
N MET A 479 10.02 20.54 9.71
CA MET A 479 11.34 20.78 10.31
C MET A 479 12.43 21.00 9.25
N LEU A 480 12.31 20.35 8.09
CA LEU A 480 13.18 20.58 6.94
C LEU A 480 12.99 22.00 6.38
N GLU A 481 11.75 22.48 6.26
CA GLU A 481 11.44 23.86 5.91
C GLU A 481 12.04 24.84 6.93
N GLN A 482 11.95 24.57 8.24
CA GLN A 482 12.55 25.44 9.25
C GLN A 482 14.09 25.49 9.14
N LEU A 483 14.74 24.37 8.81
CA LEU A 483 16.19 24.31 8.58
C LEU A 483 16.63 25.10 7.34
N ILE A 484 15.83 25.02 6.27
CA ILE A 484 16.15 25.60 4.97
C ILE A 484 15.67 27.05 4.84
N GLY A 485 14.62 27.44 5.55
CA GLY A 485 13.87 28.67 5.33
C GLY A 485 12.77 28.47 4.27
N LYS A 486 11.58 29.02 4.53
CA LYS A 486 10.36 28.80 3.73
C LYS A 486 10.55 29.07 2.24
N GLU A 487 11.13 30.22 1.88
CA GLU A 487 11.30 30.62 0.47
C GLU A 487 12.23 29.66 -0.31
N ASP A 488 13.40 29.35 0.26
CA ASP A 488 14.35 28.42 -0.34
C ASP A 488 13.78 26.99 -0.40
N PHE A 489 13.03 26.60 0.62
CA PHE A 489 12.35 25.31 0.65
C PHE A 489 11.33 25.18 -0.48
N GLU A 490 10.45 26.17 -0.64
CA GLU A 490 9.44 26.19 -1.72
C GLU A 490 10.09 26.20 -3.10
N LYS A 491 11.17 26.97 -3.31
CA LYS A 491 11.97 26.95 -4.56
C LYS A 491 12.55 25.57 -4.84
N GLY A 492 13.10 24.91 -3.82
CA GLY A 492 13.66 23.57 -3.95
C GLY A 492 12.61 22.50 -4.24
N LEU A 493 11.44 22.56 -3.60
CA LEU A 493 10.30 21.70 -3.91
C LEU A 493 9.81 21.89 -5.35
N LYS A 494 9.66 23.15 -5.80
CA LYS A 494 9.32 23.47 -7.19
C LYS A 494 10.34 22.87 -8.16
N SER A 495 11.64 23.03 -7.89
CA SER A 495 12.68 22.46 -8.75
C SER A 495 12.68 20.93 -8.79
N PHE A 496 12.24 20.26 -7.72
CA PHE A 496 12.09 18.81 -7.65
C PHE A 496 10.86 18.33 -8.45
N MET A 497 9.69 18.95 -8.22
CA MET A 497 8.42 18.53 -8.86
C MET A 497 8.38 18.80 -10.37
N GLN A 498 9.04 19.87 -10.81
CA GLN A 498 9.17 20.22 -12.23
C GLN A 498 10.33 19.50 -12.94
N SER A 499 10.99 18.55 -12.28
CA SER A 499 12.10 17.77 -12.87
C SER A 499 11.55 16.60 -13.69
N ASP A 500 12.15 16.27 -14.83
CA ASP A 500 11.78 15.06 -15.60
C ASP A 500 12.43 13.77 -15.06
N GLU A 501 13.33 13.90 -14.10
CA GLU A 501 14.00 12.78 -13.44
C GLU A 501 13.04 11.96 -12.56
N PRO A 502 13.27 10.64 -12.40
CA PRO A 502 12.50 9.82 -11.48
C PRO A 502 12.53 10.37 -10.04
N MET A 503 11.34 10.48 -9.43
CA MET A 503 11.15 11.08 -8.10
C MET A 503 11.57 10.14 -6.97
N THR A 504 12.87 9.92 -6.85
CA THR A 504 13.50 9.16 -5.74
C THR A 504 13.82 10.08 -4.56
N ILE A 505 13.97 9.51 -3.37
CA ILE A 505 14.40 10.27 -2.19
C ILE A 505 15.79 10.90 -2.35
N GLN A 506 16.70 10.25 -3.10
CA GLN A 506 18.00 10.84 -3.41
C GLN A 506 17.84 12.07 -4.31
N HIS A 507 17.03 11.97 -5.35
CA HIS A 507 16.75 13.09 -6.25
C HIS A 507 16.14 14.30 -5.51
N PHE A 508 15.24 14.04 -4.55
CA PHE A 508 14.68 15.05 -3.67
C PHE A 508 15.76 15.80 -2.88
N MET A 509 16.66 15.07 -2.21
CA MET A 509 17.75 15.66 -1.43
C MET A 509 18.74 16.44 -2.31
N ASP A 510 19.06 15.91 -3.49
CA ASP A 510 19.99 16.54 -4.43
C ASP A 510 19.41 17.85 -4.99
N LYS A 511 18.13 17.86 -5.37
CA LYS A 511 17.44 19.06 -5.89
C LYS A 511 17.32 20.14 -4.82
N LEU A 512 16.96 19.80 -3.60
CA LEU A 512 16.94 20.75 -2.49
C LEU A 512 18.34 21.32 -2.23
N THR A 513 19.37 20.47 -2.16
CA THR A 513 20.74 20.91 -1.90
C THR A 513 21.26 21.81 -3.01
N LYS A 514 21.02 21.44 -4.28
CA LYS A 514 21.46 22.22 -5.44
C LYS A 514 20.75 23.57 -5.53
N THR A 515 19.46 23.62 -5.22
CA THR A 515 18.66 24.85 -5.36
C THR A 515 18.92 25.83 -4.22
N THR A 516 19.14 25.32 -3.00
CA THR A 516 19.21 26.15 -1.78
C THR A 516 20.63 26.37 -1.27
N GLY A 517 21.61 25.61 -1.78
CA GLY A 517 22.99 25.60 -1.26
C GLY A 517 23.14 24.93 0.12
N LYS A 518 22.05 24.46 0.73
CA LYS A 518 22.05 23.83 2.06
C LYS A 518 22.09 22.30 1.93
N LYS A 519 23.06 21.67 2.59
CA LYS A 519 23.13 20.19 2.64
C LYS A 519 22.01 19.64 3.51
N VAL A 520 21.01 19.00 2.88
CA VAL A 520 19.83 18.49 3.59
C VAL A 520 19.97 17.04 4.07
N GLN A 521 20.77 16.24 3.38
CA GLN A 521 20.95 14.82 3.66
C GLN A 521 21.37 14.52 5.12
N PRO A 522 22.33 15.25 5.73
CA PRO A 522 22.71 15.00 7.12
C PRO A 522 21.55 15.15 8.11
N PHE A 523 20.56 15.97 7.79
CA PHE A 523 19.33 16.07 8.57
C PHE A 523 18.32 14.99 8.17
N LEU A 524 17.98 14.91 6.89
CA LEU A 524 16.83 14.15 6.43
C LEU A 524 17.01 12.64 6.58
N GLU A 525 18.18 12.10 6.24
CA GLU A 525 18.40 10.66 6.18
C GLU A 525 18.26 9.96 7.56
N PRO A 526 18.82 10.47 8.68
CA PRO A 526 18.54 9.93 10.00
C PRO A 526 17.06 9.92 10.35
N TRP A 527 16.35 11.03 10.09
CA TRP A 527 14.91 11.15 10.39
C TRP A 527 14.07 10.15 9.61
N LEU A 528 14.43 9.89 8.35
CA LEU A 528 13.73 8.91 7.51
C LEU A 528 13.99 7.47 7.94
N LYS A 529 15.24 7.14 8.30
CA LYS A 529 15.66 5.77 8.62
C LYS A 529 15.29 5.33 10.03
N SER A 530 15.26 6.26 10.99
CA SER A 530 14.91 5.93 12.37
C SER A 530 13.42 5.58 12.50
N LYS A 531 13.12 4.54 13.28
CA LYS A 531 11.74 4.18 13.66
C LYS A 531 11.20 5.04 14.79
N GLN A 532 12.06 5.79 15.47
CA GLN A 532 11.70 6.60 16.63
C GLN A 532 11.84 8.10 16.34
N VAL A 533 11.33 8.91 17.25
CA VAL A 533 11.62 10.35 17.35
C VAL A 533 12.56 10.60 18.55
N PRO A 534 13.21 11.76 18.66
CA PRO A 534 14.09 12.04 19.78
C PRO A 534 13.33 12.03 21.11
N HIS A 535 13.84 11.22 22.03
CA HIS A 535 13.44 11.20 23.43
C HIS A 535 14.48 12.00 24.21
N VAL A 536 14.12 13.20 24.63
CA VAL A 536 15.05 14.23 25.09
C VAL A 536 14.93 14.43 26.59
N LYS A 537 16.07 14.33 27.29
CA LYS A 537 16.23 14.74 28.69
C LYS A 537 17.10 15.99 28.75
N TYR A 538 16.86 16.83 29.75
CA TYR A 538 17.70 17.99 30.00
C TYR A 538 18.05 18.18 31.47
N ALA A 539 19.15 18.88 31.72
CA ALA A 539 19.53 19.36 33.05
C ALA A 539 20.22 20.71 32.95
N LEU A 540 19.94 21.60 33.92
CA LEU A 540 20.74 22.79 34.17
C LEU A 540 21.75 22.49 35.28
N LYS A 541 23.03 22.36 34.94
CA LYS A 541 24.09 22.03 35.89
C LYS A 541 25.38 22.79 35.61
N ASP A 542 26.00 23.32 36.67
CA ASP A 542 27.29 24.04 36.60
C ASP A 542 27.31 25.15 35.53
N GLY A 543 26.22 25.93 35.48
CA GLY A 543 26.04 27.01 34.50
C GLY A 543 25.97 26.52 33.05
N ALA A 544 25.52 25.29 32.80
CA ALA A 544 25.36 24.73 31.48
C ALA A 544 24.00 24.05 31.30
N LEU A 545 23.49 24.10 30.07
CA LEU A 545 22.40 23.25 29.60
C LEU A 545 23.00 21.94 29.10
N ILE A 546 22.61 20.83 29.70
CA ILE A 546 22.94 19.48 29.24
C ILE A 546 21.71 18.92 28.57
N ILE A 547 21.84 18.47 27.33
CA ILE A 547 20.79 17.79 26.56
C ILE A 547 21.26 16.38 26.24
N SER A 548 20.42 15.38 26.42
CA SER A 548 20.70 14.00 26.01
C SER A 548 19.52 13.39 25.27
N GLN A 549 19.84 12.55 24.28
CA GLN A 549 18.88 11.77 23.50
C GLN A 549 18.94 10.29 23.90
N GLU A 550 17.79 9.65 23.98
CA GLU A 550 17.67 8.19 24.13
C GLU A 550 17.44 7.50 22.78
N GLY A 551 18.04 6.33 22.60
CA GLY A 551 17.98 5.54 21.36
C GLY A 551 18.78 6.12 20.19
N ASP A 552 18.20 6.10 18.99
CA ASP A 552 18.75 6.67 17.76
C ASP A 552 19.02 8.17 17.91
N VAL A 553 20.19 8.60 17.45
CA VAL A 553 20.58 10.01 17.45
C VAL A 553 20.04 10.69 16.19
N LEU A 554 19.17 11.68 16.37
CA LEU A 554 18.62 12.46 15.25
C LEU A 554 19.03 13.93 15.40
N PRO A 555 19.38 14.60 14.30
CA PRO A 555 19.76 16.00 14.33
C PRO A 555 18.54 16.93 14.33
N PHE A 556 18.53 17.95 15.17
CA PHE A 556 17.51 19.01 15.17
C PHE A 556 18.04 20.29 15.81
N LEU A 557 17.38 21.41 15.53
CA LEU A 557 17.66 22.68 16.18
C LEU A 557 16.66 22.90 17.32
N LEU A 558 17.14 22.82 18.57
CA LEU A 558 16.31 22.96 19.75
C LEU A 558 16.20 24.42 20.18
N GLU A 559 15.00 24.99 20.15
CA GLU A 559 14.70 26.24 20.85
C GLU A 559 14.47 25.96 22.34
N VAL A 560 15.08 26.76 23.21
CA VAL A 560 14.91 26.67 24.66
C VAL A 560 14.64 28.07 25.19
N GLU A 561 13.50 28.23 25.88
CA GLU A 561 13.21 29.43 26.68
C GLU A 561 13.80 29.23 28.08
N PHE A 562 14.60 30.19 28.55
CA PHE A 562 15.11 30.20 29.91
C PHE A 562 14.42 31.28 30.72
N THR A 563 14.05 30.94 31.96
CA THR A 563 13.65 31.91 32.98
C THR A 563 14.85 32.21 33.88
N LEU A 564 15.28 33.47 33.91
CA LEU A 564 16.39 33.96 34.72
C LEU A 564 15.95 34.21 36.17
N GLY A 565 16.92 34.45 37.06
CA GLY A 565 16.65 34.64 38.49
C GLY A 565 15.76 35.84 38.84
N ASP A 566 15.70 36.84 37.97
CA ASP A 566 14.82 38.02 38.10
C ASP A 566 13.44 37.82 37.41
N GLY A 567 13.19 36.64 36.85
CA GLY A 567 11.98 36.30 36.10
C GLY A 567 12.03 36.65 34.62
N THR A 568 13.08 37.30 34.13
CA THR A 568 13.25 37.61 32.71
C THR A 568 13.31 36.34 31.87
N LYS A 569 12.61 36.33 30.73
CA LYS A 569 12.62 35.20 29.78
C LYS A 569 13.53 35.50 28.59
N THR A 570 14.32 34.52 28.17
CA THR A 570 15.17 34.61 26.97
C THR A 570 15.09 33.34 26.13
N LEU A 571 15.28 33.46 24.82
CA LEU A 571 15.26 32.32 23.89
C LEU A 571 16.67 32.03 23.34
N GLY A 572 17.06 30.77 23.34
CA GLY A 572 18.29 30.27 22.70
C GLY A 572 18.00 29.11 21.75
N SER A 573 18.82 28.97 20.71
CA SER A 573 18.74 27.86 19.75
C SER A 573 20.02 27.03 19.83
N PHE A 574 19.86 25.71 19.97
CA PHE A 574 20.97 24.79 20.23
C PHE A 574 20.93 23.64 19.22
N PRO A 575 21.96 23.47 18.37
CA PRO A 575 22.00 22.36 17.43
C PRO A 575 22.31 21.06 18.19
N ILE A 576 21.36 20.14 18.19
CA ILE A 576 21.50 18.81 18.79
C ILE A 576 21.83 17.84 17.66
N LYS A 577 22.99 17.19 17.74
CA LYS A 577 23.47 16.26 16.69
C LYS A 577 24.12 14.98 17.22
N ASP A 578 24.31 14.91 18.54
CA ASP A 578 24.99 13.80 19.22
C ASP A 578 24.08 13.30 20.36
N LYS A 579 24.46 12.14 20.92
CA LYS A 579 23.73 11.52 22.04
C LYS A 579 23.67 12.42 23.27
N GLN A 580 24.69 13.26 23.48
CA GLN A 580 24.73 14.23 24.57
C GLN A 580 25.42 15.50 24.11
N HIS A 581 24.90 16.65 24.55
CA HIS A 581 25.48 17.97 24.37
C HIS A 581 25.56 18.71 25.71
N ARG A 582 26.61 19.51 25.89
CA ARG A 582 26.76 20.42 27.02
C ARG A 582 27.03 21.83 26.50
N PHE A 583 26.06 22.72 26.66
CA PHE A 583 26.16 24.12 26.24
C PHE A 583 26.40 25.01 27.44
N LYS A 584 27.54 25.69 27.48
CA LYS A 584 27.82 26.67 28.54
C LYS A 584 26.89 27.87 28.39
N LEU A 585 26.11 28.16 29.42
CA LEU A 585 25.24 29.32 29.50
C LEU A 585 26.08 30.49 30.04
N SER A 586 26.36 31.47 29.18
CA SER A 586 27.25 32.59 29.54
C SER A 586 26.72 33.94 29.04
N GLY A 587 27.21 35.01 29.66
CA GLY A 587 26.81 36.39 29.35
C GLY A 587 25.46 36.78 29.95
N ALA A 588 25.11 38.06 29.79
CA ALA A 588 23.86 38.64 30.30
C ALA A 588 22.60 37.94 29.76
N LYS A 589 22.71 37.26 28.60
CA LYS A 589 21.60 36.55 27.97
C LYS A 589 21.12 35.35 28.80
N PHE A 590 22.03 34.56 29.39
CA PHE A 590 21.67 33.30 30.09
C PHE A 590 22.16 33.25 31.55
N GLY A 591 22.81 34.31 32.02
CA GLY A 591 23.35 34.41 33.37
C GLY A 591 22.27 34.20 34.42
N GLY A 592 22.46 33.21 35.28
CA GLY A 592 21.51 32.92 36.37
C GLY A 592 20.22 32.20 35.95
N ALA A 593 20.18 31.55 34.78
CA ALA A 593 19.06 30.71 34.36
C ALA A 593 18.68 29.67 35.45
N LYS A 594 17.40 29.70 35.87
CA LYS A 594 16.86 28.82 36.92
C LYS A 594 15.96 27.72 36.36
N GLN A 595 15.27 28.01 35.26
CA GLN A 595 14.36 27.09 34.60
C GLN A 595 14.61 27.12 33.10
N ALA A 596 14.34 26.00 32.42
CA ALA A 596 14.39 25.89 30.98
C ALA A 596 13.11 25.20 30.49
N GLN A 597 12.47 25.76 29.47
CA GLN A 597 11.40 25.13 28.73
C GLN A 597 11.93 24.77 27.34
N LEU A 598 11.99 23.47 27.07
CA LEU A 598 12.40 22.94 25.77
C LEU A 598 11.24 23.06 24.78
N ASP A 599 11.56 23.47 23.56
CA ASP A 599 10.61 23.63 22.45
C ASP A 599 9.33 24.41 22.84
N PRO A 600 9.47 25.65 23.38
CA PRO A 600 8.35 26.40 23.95
C PRO A 600 7.23 26.71 22.94
N ASN A 601 7.58 26.71 21.65
CA ASN A 601 6.67 26.97 20.53
C ASN A 601 6.18 25.70 19.83
N ASN A 602 6.49 24.51 20.37
CA ASN A 602 6.11 23.22 19.80
C ASN A 602 6.49 23.08 18.32
N LYS A 603 7.73 23.42 17.95
CA LYS A 603 8.25 23.37 16.58
C LYS A 603 8.92 22.04 16.24
N LEU A 604 9.00 21.10 17.18
CA LEU A 604 9.67 19.81 16.98
C LEU A 604 8.78 18.62 17.31
N LEU A 605 8.93 17.56 16.51
CA LEU A 605 8.43 16.23 16.85
C LEU A 605 9.43 15.52 17.76
N ILE A 606 9.41 15.86 19.05
CA ILE A 606 10.22 15.23 20.09
C ILE A 606 9.34 14.83 21.28
N LYS A 607 9.83 13.87 22.06
CA LYS A 607 9.28 13.50 23.36
C LYS A 607 10.22 14.02 24.44
N ILE A 608 9.77 14.96 25.26
CA ILE A 608 10.55 15.42 26.42
C ILE A 608 10.28 14.44 27.57
N ILE A 609 11.34 13.88 28.12
CA ILE A 609 11.28 12.98 29.29
C ILE A 609 11.71 13.78 30.51
N GLU A 610 10.88 13.73 31.55
CA GLU A 610 11.15 14.35 32.86
C GLU A 610 12.27 13.64 33.63
#